data_AF-A0A2D8JC38-F1
#
_entry.id   AF-A0A2D8JC38-F1
#
_cell.length_a   1.000
_cell.length_b   1.000
_cell.length_c   1.000
_cell.angle_alpha   90.00
_cell.angle_beta   90.00
_cell.angle_gamma   90.00
#
_symmetry.space_group_name_H-M   'P 1'
#
loop_
_entity.id
_entity.type
_entity.pdbx_description
1 polymer ?
#
loop_
_entity_poly.entity_id
_entity_poly.type
_entity_poly.pdbx_seq_one_letter_code
_entity_poly.pdbx_strand_id
1 'polypeptide(L)'
;MRKWQKFVLDFYVESSLHVALSVVSLAYISLKLAHEEVSFSLLIFIFSSALFAYNFVKYFSIFKAEKIKNTFQKLIFLISAFSLIVSINIFLQLVIIAKIFVFIGAILVLFYTIPINYRKNNLRNTNGWKIY
;
A
#
# COMPACT_ATOMS: atom_id res chain seq x y z
N MET A 1 16.99 0.09 -24.51
CA MET A 1 16.25 1.05 -23.65
C MET A 1 17.23 2.09 -23.10
N ARG A 2 16.93 3.40 -23.19
CA ARG A 2 17.82 4.45 -22.62
C ARG A 2 17.89 4.25 -21.10
N LYS A 3 19.06 4.47 -20.47
CA LYS A 3 19.29 4.22 -19.02
C LYS A 3 18.21 4.86 -18.12
N TRP A 4 17.73 6.05 -18.48
CA TRP A 4 16.68 6.77 -17.76
C TRP A 4 15.30 6.10 -17.81
N GLN A 5 14.88 5.57 -18.96
CA GLN A 5 13.59 4.87 -19.09
C GLN A 5 13.54 3.62 -18.20
N LYS A 6 14.65 2.89 -18.15
CA LYS A 6 14.79 1.71 -17.29
C LYS A 6 14.69 2.10 -15.82
N PHE A 7 15.38 3.17 -15.40
CA PHE A 7 15.31 3.66 -14.03
C PHE A 7 13.87 4.01 -13.59
N VAL A 8 13.10 4.71 -14.43
CA VAL A 8 11.71 5.09 -14.12
C VAL A 8 10.81 3.87 -14.02
N LEU A 9 10.92 2.92 -14.95
CA LEU A 9 10.14 1.67 -14.93
C LEU A 9 10.50 0.79 -13.73
N ASP A 10 11.79 0.64 -13.43
CA ASP A 10 12.26 -0.09 -12.26
C ASP A 10 11.73 0.56 -10.97
N PHE A 11 11.74 1.89 -10.87
CA PHE A 11 11.17 2.60 -9.73
C PHE A 11 9.65 2.39 -9.63
N TYR A 12 8.93 2.50 -10.74
CA TYR A 12 7.49 2.30 -10.82
C TYR A 12 7.05 0.90 -10.37
N VAL A 13 7.84 -0.13 -10.72
CA VAL A 13 7.61 -1.51 -10.27
C VAL A 13 8.02 -1.68 -8.80
N GLU A 14 9.20 -1.21 -8.42
CA GLU A 14 9.72 -1.41 -7.07
C GLU A 14 8.89 -0.69 -6.00
N SER A 15 8.42 0.53 -6.29
CA SER A 15 7.60 1.34 -5.39
C SER A 15 6.12 0.95 -5.34
N SER A 16 5.71 -0.13 -6.02
CA SER A 16 4.31 -0.60 -6.09
C SER A 16 3.31 0.43 -6.64
N LEU A 17 3.77 1.45 -7.38
CA LEU A 17 2.91 2.49 -7.97
C LEU A 17 1.88 1.89 -8.94
N HIS A 18 2.29 0.90 -9.72
CA HIS A 18 1.39 0.17 -10.61
C HIS A 18 0.23 -0.49 -9.87
N VAL A 19 0.51 -1.11 -8.72
CA VAL A 19 -0.51 -1.77 -7.91
C VAL A 19 -1.52 -0.75 -7.39
N ALA A 20 -1.03 0.37 -6.84
CA ALA A 20 -1.90 1.44 -6.36
C ALA A 20 -2.79 2.02 -7.47
N LEU A 21 -2.24 2.22 -8.68
CA LEU A 21 -3.02 2.65 -9.84
C LEU A 21 -4.07 1.62 -10.27
N SER A 22 -3.75 0.34 -10.23
CA SER A 22 -4.72 -0.73 -10.53
C SER A 22 -5.89 -0.73 -9.55
N VAL A 23 -5.62 -0.56 -8.24
CA VAL A 23 -6.66 -0.49 -7.21
C VAL A 23 -7.56 0.75 -7.41
N VAL A 24 -6.97 1.90 -7.74
CA VAL A 24 -7.73 3.12 -8.07
C VAL A 24 -8.58 2.93 -9.31
N SER A 25 -8.03 2.29 -10.35
CA SER A 25 -8.76 2.02 -11.60
C SER A 25 -9.96 1.11 -11.34
N LEU A 26 -9.77 0.07 -10.52
CA LEU A 26 -10.86 -0.81 -10.10
C LEU A 26 -11.92 -0.04 -9.30
N ALA A 27 -11.51 0.77 -8.33
CA ALA A 27 -12.45 1.58 -7.55
C ALA A 27 -13.24 2.57 -8.41
N TYR A 28 -12.59 3.22 -9.37
CA TYR A 28 -13.24 4.13 -10.32
C TYR A 28 -14.32 3.40 -11.14
N ILE A 29 -13.98 2.24 -11.70
CA ILE A 29 -14.93 1.42 -12.48
C ILE A 29 -16.09 0.99 -11.58
N SER A 30 -15.83 0.53 -10.36
CA SER A 30 -16.87 0.12 -9.40
C SER A 30 -17.83 1.25 -9.06
N LEU A 31 -17.32 2.47 -8.81
CA LEU A 31 -18.18 3.64 -8.54
C LEU A 31 -19.04 4.00 -9.75
N LYS A 32 -18.47 3.93 -10.96
CA LYS A 32 -19.22 4.18 -12.20
C LYS A 32 -20.31 3.12 -12.44
N LEU A 33 -20.01 1.85 -12.16
CA LEU A 33 -20.99 0.76 -12.27
C LEU A 33 -22.11 0.88 -11.21
N ALA A 34 -21.79 1.40 -10.03
CA ALA A 34 -22.77 1.67 -8.98
C ALA A 34 -23.60 2.95 -9.24
N HIS A 35 -23.34 3.68 -10.33
CA HIS A 35 -23.93 4.99 -10.62
C HIS A 35 -23.71 6.05 -9.52
N GLU A 36 -22.65 5.89 -8.75
CA GLU A 36 -22.26 6.80 -7.67
C GLU A 36 -21.34 7.91 -8.18
N GLU A 37 -21.37 9.06 -7.49
CA GLU A 37 -20.46 10.16 -7.81
C GLU A 37 -19.01 9.81 -7.45
N VAL A 38 -18.11 10.10 -8.38
CA VAL A 38 -16.68 9.84 -8.19
C VAL A 38 -16.05 10.97 -7.40
N SER A 39 -15.85 10.75 -6.10
CA SER A 39 -15.08 11.67 -5.26
C SER A 39 -13.57 11.53 -5.52
N PHE A 40 -12.92 12.61 -5.95
CA PHE A 40 -11.47 12.62 -6.15
C PHE A 40 -10.71 12.40 -4.83
N SER A 41 -11.25 12.90 -3.71
CA SER A 41 -10.68 12.67 -2.37
C SER A 41 -10.67 11.19 -2.01
N LEU A 42 -11.75 10.46 -2.35
CA LEU A 42 -11.83 9.02 -2.16
C LEU A 42 -10.80 8.27 -3.02
N LEU A 43 -10.60 8.65 -4.29
CA LEU A 43 -9.60 8.03 -5.15
C LEU A 43 -8.17 8.28 -4.65
N ILE A 44 -7.86 9.50 -4.18
CA ILE A 44 -6.57 9.80 -3.55
C ILE A 44 -6.39 8.95 -2.29
N PHE A 45 -7.41 8.82 -1.45
CA PHE A 45 -7.35 7.97 -0.28
C PHE A 45 -7.06 6.51 -0.65
N ILE A 46 -7.77 5.96 -1.63
CA ILE A 46 -7.56 4.60 -2.13
C ILE A 46 -6.14 4.42 -2.67
N PHE A 47 -5.65 5.38 -3.47
CA PHE A 47 -4.28 5.36 -3.99
C PHE A 47 -3.25 5.36 -2.84
N SER A 48 -3.35 6.33 -1.94
CA SER A 48 -2.37 6.56 -0.88
C SER A 48 -2.35 5.43 0.15
N SER A 49 -3.52 4.89 0.50
CA SER A 49 -3.66 3.74 1.40
C SER A 49 -3.12 2.46 0.76
N ALA A 50 -3.45 2.18 -0.51
CA ALA A 50 -2.92 1.03 -1.23
C ALA A 50 -1.39 1.12 -1.38
N LEU A 51 -0.87 2.27 -1.80
CA LEU A 51 0.57 2.49 -1.95
C LEU A 51 1.32 2.26 -0.63
N PHE A 52 0.81 2.81 0.48
CA PHE A 52 1.38 2.58 1.80
C PHE A 52 1.30 1.10 2.19
N ALA A 53 0.11 0.49 2.12
CA ALA A 53 -0.10 -0.89 2.58
C ALA A 53 0.77 -1.89 1.81
N TYR A 54 0.82 -1.80 0.49
CA TYR A 54 1.65 -2.70 -0.33
C TYR A 54 3.15 -2.51 -0.05
N ASN A 55 3.62 -1.27 0.03
CA ASN A 55 5.04 -1.03 0.34
C ASN A 55 5.38 -1.42 1.78
N PHE A 56 4.48 -1.20 2.73
CA PHE A 56 4.62 -1.68 4.09
C PHE A 56 4.77 -3.20 4.11
N VAL A 57 3.84 -3.94 3.49
CA VAL A 57 3.93 -5.41 3.38
C VAL A 57 5.26 -5.82 2.74
N LYS A 58 5.63 -5.20 1.61
CA LYS A 58 6.81 -5.56 0.81
C LYS A 58 8.12 -5.32 1.56
N TYR A 59 8.27 -4.18 2.24
CA TYR A 59 9.53 -3.71 2.83
C TYR A 59 9.59 -3.75 4.35
N PHE A 60 8.54 -4.24 5.05
CA PHE A 60 8.48 -4.27 6.51
C PHE A 60 9.74 -4.84 7.18
N SER A 61 10.23 -6.00 6.73
CA SER A 61 11.43 -6.63 7.32
C SER A 61 12.70 -5.80 7.13
N ILE A 62 12.80 -5.01 6.06
CA ILE A 62 13.95 -4.14 5.78
C ILE A 62 13.90 -2.90 6.67
N PHE A 63 12.71 -2.30 6.80
CA PHE A 63 12.50 -1.14 7.67
C PHE A 63 12.65 -1.51 9.15
N LYS A 64 12.07 -2.63 9.59
CA LYS A 64 12.21 -3.14 10.97
C LYS A 64 13.66 -3.41 11.36
N ALA A 65 14.47 -3.89 10.43
CA ALA A 65 15.88 -4.18 10.69
C ALA A 65 16.81 -2.96 10.50
N GLU A 66 16.26 -1.79 10.15
CA GLU A 66 17.02 -0.58 9.79
C GLU A 66 18.05 -0.81 8.67
N LYS A 67 17.84 -1.85 7.84
CA LYS A 67 18.77 -2.28 6.78
C LYS A 67 18.50 -1.57 5.47
N ILE A 68 18.23 -0.26 5.50
CA ILE A 68 18.03 0.54 4.29
C ILE A 68 19.38 0.75 3.60
N LYS A 69 19.63 0.00 2.53
CA LYS A 69 20.95 -0.04 1.87
C LYS A 69 21.00 0.74 0.55
N ASN A 70 19.87 0.84 -0.16
CA ASN A 70 19.81 1.43 -1.50
C ASN A 70 19.03 2.77 -1.49
N THR A 71 19.40 3.70 -2.37
CA THR A 71 18.69 4.97 -2.61
C THR A 71 17.23 4.73 -3.00
N PHE A 72 16.94 3.67 -3.78
CA PHE A 72 15.57 3.26 -4.09
C PHE A 72 14.74 2.98 -2.83
N GLN A 73 15.29 2.22 -1.88
CA GLN A 73 14.58 1.88 -0.64
C GLN A 73 14.32 3.11 0.23
N LYS A 74 15.25 4.09 0.24
CA LYS A 74 15.05 5.39 0.91
C LYS A 74 13.90 6.18 0.27
N LEU A 75 13.88 6.27 -1.06
CA LEU A 75 12.80 6.96 -1.78
C LEU A 75 11.45 6.27 -1.58
N ILE A 76 11.42 4.93 -1.62
CA ILE A 76 10.21 4.14 -1.37
C ILE A 76 9.72 4.33 0.07
N PHE A 77 10.62 4.39 1.05
CA PHE A 77 10.24 4.70 2.43
C PHE A 77 9.61 6.10 2.52
N LEU A 78 10.24 7.11 1.93
CA LEU A 78 9.73 8.49 1.95
C LEU A 78 8.36 8.63 1.28
N ILE A 79 8.18 8.06 0.08
CA ILE A 79 6.88 8.12 -0.61
C ILE A 79 5.79 7.34 0.14
N SER A 80 6.15 6.24 0.79
CA SER A 80 5.20 5.46 1.62
C SER A 80 4.82 6.20 2.90
N ALA A 81 5.77 6.88 3.54
CA ALA A 81 5.48 7.73 4.70
C ALA A 81 4.60 8.92 4.31
N PHE A 82 4.89 9.56 3.17
CA PHE A 82 4.06 10.63 2.63
C PHE A 82 2.64 10.14 2.30
N SER A 83 2.52 8.98 1.65
CA SER A 83 1.21 8.40 1.33
C SER A 83 0.42 8.03 2.58
N LEU A 84 1.09 7.57 3.65
CA LEU A 84 0.45 7.36 4.94
C LEU A 84 -0.14 8.66 5.50
N ILE A 85 0.62 9.76 5.51
CA ILE A 85 0.16 11.06 6.02
C ILE A 85 -1.07 11.54 5.22
N VAL A 86 -1.02 11.47 3.89
CA VAL A 86 -2.14 11.83 3.02
C VAL A 86 -3.36 10.95 3.33
N SER A 87 -3.16 9.64 3.46
CA SER A 87 -4.26 8.71 3.76
C SER A 87 -4.90 8.98 5.13
N ILE A 88 -4.11 9.31 6.16
CA ILE A 88 -4.62 9.66 7.49
C ILE A 88 -5.44 10.95 7.43
N ASN A 89 -4.95 11.97 6.71
CA ASN A 89 -5.65 13.25 6.60
C ASN A 89 -7.06 13.06 5.98
N ILE A 90 -7.15 12.32 4.88
CA ILE A 90 -8.44 12.04 4.23
C ILE A 90 -9.29 11.07 5.06
N PHE A 91 -8.68 10.09 5.73
CA PHE A 91 -9.39 9.15 6.62
C PHE A 91 -10.24 9.87 7.67
N LEU A 92 -9.74 10.97 8.24
CA LEU A 92 -10.48 11.75 9.24
C LEU A 92 -11.79 12.32 8.67
N GLN A 93 -11.84 12.58 7.36
CA GLN A 93 -12.99 13.14 6.65
C GLN A 93 -13.99 12.07 6.16
N LEU A 94 -13.64 10.78 6.23
CA LEU A 94 -14.52 9.70 5.78
C LEU A 94 -15.73 9.50 6.70
N VAL A 95 -16.82 8.98 6.12
CA VAL A 95 -18.01 8.53 6.85
C VAL A 95 -17.68 7.35 7.76
N ILE A 96 -18.46 7.18 8.84
CA ILE A 96 -18.18 6.18 9.89
C ILE A 96 -18.09 4.75 9.35
N ILE A 97 -18.97 4.38 8.42
CA ILE A 97 -18.98 3.04 7.83
C ILE A 97 -17.68 2.74 7.08
N ALA A 98 -17.18 3.70 6.30
CA ALA A 98 -15.92 3.58 5.58
C ALA A 98 -14.72 3.49 6.54
N LYS A 99 -14.74 4.26 7.64
CA LYS A 99 -13.72 4.18 8.68
C LYS A 99 -13.62 2.78 9.29
N ILE A 100 -14.75 2.11 9.54
CA ILE A 100 -14.79 0.73 10.06
C ILE A 100 -14.13 -0.23 9.08
N PHE A 101 -14.48 -0.16 7.78
CA PHE A 101 -13.85 -1.02 6.76
C PHE A 101 -12.35 -0.80 6.66
N VAL A 102 -11.91 0.47 6.66
CA VAL A 102 -10.48 0.81 6.65
C VAL A 102 -9.77 0.27 7.89
N PHE A 103 -10.39 0.37 9.07
CA PHE A 103 -9.80 -0.13 10.31
C PHE A 103 -9.65 -1.66 10.30
N ILE A 104 -10.67 -2.39 9.84
CA ILE A 104 -10.60 -3.84 9.66
C ILE A 104 -9.50 -4.20 8.65
N GLY A 105 -9.44 -3.50 7.52
CA GLY A 105 -8.40 -3.70 6.51
C GLY A 105 -6.99 -3.45 7.06
N ALA A 106 -6.81 -2.39 7.85
CA ALA A 106 -5.53 -2.07 8.48
C ALA A 106 -5.10 -3.17 9.47
N ILE A 107 -6.02 -3.68 10.29
CA ILE A 107 -5.77 -4.81 11.19
C ILE A 107 -5.32 -6.04 10.40
N LEU A 108 -6.02 -6.37 9.30
CA LEU A 108 -5.66 -7.50 8.45
C LEU A 108 -4.26 -7.33 7.85
N VAL A 109 -3.92 -6.15 7.34
CA VAL A 109 -2.58 -5.86 6.80
C VAL A 109 -1.50 -6.00 7.87
N LEU A 110 -1.76 -5.50 9.09
CA LEU A 110 -0.83 -5.61 10.21
C LEU A 110 -0.61 -7.07 10.61
N PHE A 111 -1.67 -7.86 10.79
CA PHE A 111 -1.55 -9.28 11.11
C PHE A 111 -0.90 -10.09 9.99
N TYR A 112 -1.16 -9.73 8.73
CA TYR A 112 -0.53 -10.37 7.59
C TYR A 112 0.99 -10.16 7.57
N THR A 113 1.42 -8.94 7.91
CA THR A 113 2.80 -8.49 7.74
C THR A 113 3.66 -8.79 8.97
N ILE A 114 3.14 -8.51 10.17
CA ILE A 114 3.87 -8.60 11.44
C ILE A 114 3.83 -10.05 11.95
N PRO A 115 4.98 -10.70 12.21
CA PRO A 115 5.00 -12.03 12.79
C PRO A 115 4.47 -12.00 14.22
N ILE A 116 3.46 -12.83 14.51
CA ILE A 116 2.80 -12.94 15.82
C ILE A 116 3.74 -13.54 16.88
N ASN A 117 4.77 -14.30 16.48
CA ASN A 117 5.77 -14.87 17.38
C ASN A 117 7.15 -14.89 16.72
N TYR A 118 8.23 -14.62 17.46
CA TYR A 118 9.60 -14.64 16.94
C TYR A 118 10.02 -16.02 16.36
N ARG A 119 9.40 -17.10 16.82
CA ARG A 119 9.62 -18.47 16.31
C ARG A 119 8.71 -18.87 15.14
N LYS A 120 7.65 -18.11 14.86
CA LYS A 120 6.70 -18.40 13.77
C LYS A 120 6.89 -17.39 12.64
N ASN A 121 6.93 -17.89 11.41
CA ASN A 121 6.89 -17.02 10.24
C ASN A 121 5.62 -16.14 10.28
N ASN A 122 5.70 -14.90 9.78
CA ASN A 122 4.51 -14.09 9.53
C ASN A 122 3.55 -14.82 8.58
N LEU A 123 2.25 -14.47 8.59
CA LEU A 123 1.26 -15.12 7.72
C LEU A 123 1.68 -15.04 6.23
N ARG A 124 2.44 -14.01 5.86
CA ARG A 124 3.10 -13.91 4.55
C ARG A 124 4.13 -15.02 4.27
N ASN A 125 4.93 -15.47 5.25
CA ASN A 125 5.94 -16.52 5.10
C ASN A 125 5.51 -17.90 5.61
N THR A 126 4.26 -18.08 6.05
CA THR A 126 3.71 -19.41 6.32
C THR A 126 3.40 -20.13 5.02
N ASN A 127 3.96 -21.34 4.85
CA ASN A 127 3.70 -22.18 3.67
C ASN A 127 2.19 -22.49 3.58
N GLY A 128 1.59 -22.26 2.42
CA GLY A 128 0.16 -22.49 2.15
C GLY A 128 -0.75 -21.26 2.20
N TRP A 129 -0.33 -20.16 2.85
CA TRP A 129 -1.11 -18.90 2.94
C TRP A 129 -0.56 -17.79 2.03
N LYS A 130 0.49 -18.08 1.26
CA LYS A 130 0.98 -17.18 0.22
C LYS A 130 -0.06 -17.10 -0.89
N ILE A 131 -0.68 -15.93 -1.01
CA ILE A 131 -1.43 -15.56 -2.21
C ILE A 131 -0.37 -15.31 -3.29
N TYR A 132 -0.36 -16.17 -4.31
CA TYR A 132 0.50 -16.05 -5.50
C TYR A 132 -0.04 -15.00 -6.46
#